data_AF-A0A1G8MTJ5-F1
#
_entry.id   AF-A0A1G8MTJ5-F1
#
_cell.length_a   1.000
_cell.length_b   1.000
_cell.length_c   1.000
_cell.angle_alpha   90.00
_cell.angle_beta   90.00
_cell.angle_gamma   90.00
#
_symmetry.space_group_name_H-M   'P 1'
#
loop_
_entity.id
_entity.type
_entity.pdbx_description
1 polymer ?
#
loop_
_entity_poly.entity_id
_entity_poly.type
_entity_poly.pdbx_seq_one_letter_code
_entity_poly.pdbx_strand_id
1 'polypeptide(L)' 'MKVNGNNIKDFIITPDYEIQIYTRHNKKEKRVLKKKYWLQNDGSIK' A
#
# COMPACT_ATOMS: atom_id res chain seq x y z
N MET A 1 -18.84 -3.92 18.87
CA MET A 1 -18.23 -4.34 17.59
C MET A 1 -16.91 -5.06 17.89
N LYS A 2 -16.80 -6.36 17.59
CA LYS A 2 -15.55 -7.11 17.75
C LYS A 2 -14.56 -6.63 16.67
N VAL A 3 -13.42 -6.08 17.07
CA VAL A 3 -12.36 -5.68 16.14
C VAL A 3 -11.62 -6.95 15.69
N ASN A 4 -12.22 -7.66 14.73
CA ASN A 4 -11.63 -8.83 14.09
C ASN A 4 -10.39 -8.39 13.31
N GLY A 5 -9.20 -8.78 13.78
CA GLY A 5 -7.92 -8.76 13.05
C GLY A 5 -7.56 -7.42 12.40
N ASN A 6 -6.64 -6.66 13.00
CA ASN A 6 -6.15 -5.38 12.47
C ASN A 6 -5.53 -5.54 11.06
N ASN A 7 -6.35 -5.48 10.01
CA ASN A 7 -5.87 -5.39 8.64
C ASN A 7 -5.07 -4.10 8.47
N ILE A 8 -3.76 -4.22 8.34
CA ILE A 8 -2.85 -3.11 8.13
C ILE A 8 -2.84 -2.81 6.63
N LYS A 9 -3.18 -1.58 6.28
CA LYS A 9 -2.95 -1.02 4.94
C LYS A 9 -1.69 -0.16 5.02
N ASP A 10 -0.69 -0.45 4.20
CA ASP A 10 0.51 0.36 4.07
C ASP A 10 0.84 0.64 2.60
N PHE A 11 1.68 1.65 2.36
CA PHE A 11 2.15 2.02 1.04
C PHE A 11 3.66 2.24 1.03
N ILE A 12 4.25 2.06 -0.15
CA ILE A 12 5.66 2.33 -0.43
C ILE A 12 5.72 3.19 -1.69
N ILE A 13 6.56 4.23 -1.66
CA ILE A 13 6.91 5.02 -2.85
C ILE A 13 8.32 4.60 -3.25
N THR A 14 8.48 4.08 -4.45
CA THR A 14 9.76 3.66 -4.99
C THR A 14 10.49 4.84 -5.67
N PRO A 15 11.81 4.72 -5.95
CA PRO A 15 12.57 5.79 -6.60
C PRO A 15 12.11 6.15 -8.02
N ASP A 16 11.43 5.23 -8.71
CA ASP A 16 10.77 5.42 -10.01
C ASP A 16 9.37 6.05 -9.89
N TYR A 17 9.04 6.58 -8.71
CA TYR A 17 7.77 7.23 -8.41
C TYR A 17 6.54 6.30 -8.54
N GLU A 18 6.74 4.98 -8.44
CA GLU A 18 5.65 4.02 -8.32
C GLU A 18 5.17 3.97 -6.86
N ILE A 19 3.87 4.18 -6.65
CA ILE A 19 3.21 4.04 -5.36
C ILE A 19 2.57 2.65 -5.30
N GLN A 20 3.04 1.83 -4.38
CA GLN A 20 2.57 0.46 -4.19
C GLN A 20 1.72 0.37 -2.92
N ILE A 21 0.46 -0.06 -3.05
CA ILE A 21 -0.47 -0.24 -1.93
C ILE A 21 -0.52 -1.71 -1.53
N TYR A 22 -0.36 -1.96 -0.24
CA TYR A 22 -0.25 -3.29 0.34
C TYR A 22 -1.28 -3.52 1.44
N THR A 23 -1.60 -4.79 1.66
CA THR A 23 -2.42 -5.25 2.77
C THR A 23 -1.77 -6.44 3.47
N ARG A 24 -1.94 -6.52 4.80
CA ARG A 24 -1.54 -7.66 5.64
C ARG A 24 -2.44 -7.75 6.87
N HIS A 25 -2.63 -8.93 7.45
CA HIS A 25 -3.48 -9.09 8.64
C HIS A 25 -2.77 -8.69 9.93
N ASN A 26 -1.43 -8.66 9.93
CA ASN A 26 -0.62 -8.19 11.06
C ASN A 26 0.80 -7.77 10.60
N LYS A 27 1.60 -7.19 11.51
CA LYS A 27 2.95 -6.70 11.20
C LYS A 27 3.96 -7.80 10.84
N LYS A 28 3.72 -9.06 11.24
CA LYS A 28 4.63 -10.19 11.02
C LYS A 28 4.37 -10.89 9.68
N GLU A 29 3.22 -10.66 9.07
CA GLU A 29 2.87 -11.24 7.78
C GLU A 29 3.53 -10.55 6.59
N LYS A 30 3.72 -11.35 5.53
CA LYS A 30 4.16 -10.85 4.23
C LYS A 30 3.11 -9.89 3.67
N ARG A 31 3.59 -8.78 3.09
CA ARG A 31 2.74 -7.83 2.39
C ARG A 31 2.15 -8.46 1.12
N VAL A 32 0.87 -8.24 0.89
CA VAL A 32 0.19 -8.59 -0.36
C VAL A 32 -0.08 -7.32 -1.14
N LEU A 33 0.54 -7.19 -2.32
CA LEU A 33 0.33 -6.04 -3.22
C LEU A 33 -1.11 -6.04 -3.71
N LYS A 34 -1.79 -4.90 -3.58
CA LYS A 34 -3.18 -4.74 -4.03
C LYS A 34 -3.29 -3.83 -5.24
N LYS A 35 -2.52 -2.73 -5.25
CA LYS A 35 -2.60 -1.77 -6.34
C LYS A 35 -1.28 -1.04 -6.51
N LYS A 36 -1.03 -0.59 -7.73
CA LYS A 36 0.09 0.25 -8.12
C LYS A 36 -0.48 1.53 -8.72
N TYR A 37 0.21 2.63 -8.48
CA TYR A 37 -0.04 3.91 -9.13
C TYR A 37 1.28 4.54 -9.53
N TRP A 38 1.23 5.42 -10.52
CA TRP A 38 2.39 6.19 -10.94
C TRP A 38 2.19 7.67 -10.63
N LEU A 39 3.11 8.25 -9.87
CA LEU A 39 3.13 9.70 -9.68
C LEU A 39 3.57 10.35 -11.00
N GLN A 40 2.78 11.29 -11.48
CA GLN A 40 3.08 12.07 -12.65
C GLN A 40 3.89 13.33 -12.27
N ASN A 41 4.54 13.97 -13.25
CA ASN A 41 5.35 15.17 -13.02
C ASN A 41 4.55 16.36 -12.48
N ASP A 42 3.22 16.36 -12.67
CA ASP A 42 2.29 17.36 -12.13
C ASP A 42 1.81 17.05 -10.70
N GLY A 43 2.33 15.97 -10.09
CA GLY A 43 1.95 15.51 -8.76
C GLY A 43 0.64 14.69 -8.72
N SER A 44 0.02 14.41 -9.87
CA SER A 44 -1.17 13.56 -9.94
C SER A 44 -0.83 12.07 -9.86
N ILE A 45 -1.82 11.24 -9.48
CA ILE A 45 -1.69 9.79 -9.33
C ILE A 45 -2.58 9.12 -10.38
N LYS A 46 -2.02 8.22 -11.19
CA LYS A 46 -2.73 7.44 -12.21
C LYS A 46 -2.69 5.94 -11.93
#